data_AF-A0A1Z4R0V9-F1
#
_entry.id   AF-A0A1Z4R0V9-F1
#
_cell.length_a   1.000
_cell.length_b   1.000
_cell.length_c   1.000
_cell.angle_alpha   90.00
_cell.angle_beta   90.00
_cell.angle_gamma   90.00
#
_symmetry.space_group_name_H-M   'P 1'
#
loop_
_entity.id
_entity.type
_entity.pdbx_description
1 polymer ?
#
loop_
_entity_poly.entity_id
_entity_poly.type
_entity_poly.pdbx_seq_one_letter_code
_entity_poly.pdbx_strand_id
1 'polypeptide(L)' 'MKWRVVLEPDPETGEWAVWCPELPGCTSAGDTEEEALENIREAIQLYLETDPIKLAPGAIFREVMVG' A
#
# COMPACT_ATOMS: atom_id res chain seq x y z
N MET A 1 -8.23 10.21 -3.30
CA MET A 1 -8.85 9.29 -2.31
C MET A 1 -8.26 9.57 -0.94
N LYS A 2 -8.99 9.28 0.14
CA LYS A 2 -8.43 9.26 1.49
C LYS A 2 -8.39 7.80 1.95
N TRP A 3 -7.28 7.39 2.53
CA TRP A 3 -7.06 6.04 3.04
C TRP A 3 -6.90 6.10 4.54
N ARG A 4 -7.36 5.07 5.23
CA ARG A 4 -7.05 4.91 6.65
C ARG A 4 -5.72 4.17 6.75
N VAL A 5 -4.94 4.51 7.77
CA VAL A 5 -3.72 3.79 8.12
C VAL A 5 -3.71 3.56 9.62
N VAL A 6 -3.08 2.48 10.03
CA VAL A 6 -2.83 2.14 11.44
C VAL A 6 -1.35 2.32 11.68
N LEU A 7 -0.99 3.05 12.73
CA LEU A 7 0.38 3.26 13.17
C LEU A 7 0.61 2.52 14.49
N GLU A 8 1.71 1.79 14.55
CA GLU A 8 2.10 0.99 15.71
C GLU A 8 3.55 1.34 16.06
N PRO A 9 3.81 1.96 17.23
CA PRO A 9 5.18 2.25 17.64
C PRO A 9 5.89 0.96 18.06
N ASP A 10 7.15 0.82 17.67
CA ASP A 10 8.03 -0.25 18.12
C ASP A 10 8.65 0.13 19.48
N PRO A 11 8.36 -0.61 20.57
CA PRO A 11 8.88 -0.27 21.90
C PRO A 11 10.37 -0.60 22.09
N GLU A 12 10.97 -1.41 21.21
CA GLU A 12 12.38 -1.81 21.30
C GLU A 12 13.29 -0.85 20.50
N THR A 13 12.86 -0.43 19.31
CA THR A 13 13.64 0.46 18.44
C THR A 13 13.22 1.92 18.52
N GLY A 14 11.97 2.20 18.90
CA GLY A 14 11.37 3.53 18.88
C GLY A 14 10.86 3.96 17.49
N GLU A 15 10.98 3.10 16.49
CA GLU A 15 10.47 3.33 15.12
C GLU A 15 8.93 3.17 15.06
N TRP A 16 8.35 3.47 13.91
CA TRP A 16 6.92 3.35 13.64
C TRP A 16 6.66 2.39 12.49
N ALA A 17 5.87 1.35 12.75
CA ALA A 17 5.27 0.52 11.70
C ALA A 17 3.93 1.12 11.27
N VAL A 18 3.60 1.01 9.97
CA VAL A 18 2.34 1.54 9.44
C VAL A 18 1.77 0.66 8.34
N TRP A 19 0.44 0.52 8.31
CA TRP A 19 -0.25 -0.29 7.31
C TRP A 19 -1.66 0.19 6.97
N CYS A 20 -2.13 -0.12 5.74
CA CYS A 20 -3.46 0.26 5.26
C CYS A 20 -4.43 -0.93 5.30
N PRO A 21 -5.50 -0.90 6.11
CA PRO A 21 -6.45 -2.02 6.21
C PRO A 21 -7.26 -2.27 4.93
N GLU A 22 -7.44 -1.26 4.08
CA GLU A 22 -8.14 -1.41 2.80
C GLU A 22 -7.27 -2.03 1.71
N LEU A 23 -5.95 -2.05 1.86
CA LEU A 23 -4.99 -2.53 0.87
C LEU A 23 -4.11 -3.62 1.51
N PRO A 24 -4.58 -4.88 1.52
CA PRO A 24 -3.84 -5.97 2.15
C PRO A 24 -2.41 -6.09 1.63
N GLY A 25 -1.45 -6.10 2.55
CA GLY A 25 -0.02 -6.16 2.23
C GLY A 25 0.64 -4.80 1.93
N CYS A 26 -0.11 -3.70 1.92
CA CYS A 26 0.46 -2.36 1.83
C CYS A 26 0.91 -1.88 3.22
N THR A 27 2.21 -2.00 3.47
CA THR A 27 2.86 -1.67 4.75
C THR A 27 4.12 -0.82 4.51
N SER A 28 4.51 -0.04 5.51
CA SER A 28 5.76 0.69 5.53
C SER A 28 6.23 0.92 6.97
N ALA A 29 7.34 1.65 7.15
CA ALA A 29 7.85 2.06 8.46
C ALA A 29 8.61 3.39 8.36
N GLY A 30 8.96 3.99 9.49
CA GLY A 30 9.83 5.17 9.58
C GLY A 30 10.32 5.41 11.00
N ASP A 31 11.39 6.20 11.15
CA ASP A 31 11.97 6.55 12.45
C ASP A 31 11.04 7.48 13.24
N THR A 32 10.18 8.24 12.55
CA THR A 32 9.14 9.09 13.16
C THR A 32 7.75 8.78 12.62
N GLU A 33 6.71 9.23 13.34
CA GLU A 33 5.32 9.12 12.89
C GLU A 33 5.13 9.79 11.52
N GLU A 34 5.73 10.97 11.32
CA GLU A 34 5.65 11.71 10.06
C GLU A 34 6.34 10.98 8.91
N GLU A 35 7.51 10.39 9.16
CA GLU A 35 8.23 9.62 8.14
C GLU A 35 7.45 8.36 7.74
N ALA A 36 6.93 7.61 8.71
CA ALA A 36 6.09 6.44 8.44
C ALA A 36 4.87 6.84 7.59
N LEU A 37 4.22 7.97 7.91
CA LEU A 37 3.11 8.53 7.14
C LEU A 37 3.50 8.93 5.71
N GLU A 38 4.68 9.51 5.50
CA GLU A 38 5.20 9.83 4.18
C GLU A 38 5.47 8.55 3.37
N ASN A 39 6.14 7.57 3.98
CA ASN A 39 6.53 6.33 3.33
C ASN A 39 5.30 5.46 2.95
N ILE A 40 4.28 5.36 3.82
CA ILE A 40 3.05 4.63 3.46
C ILE A 40 2.26 5.35 2.36
N ARG A 41 2.35 6.68 2.28
CA ARG A 41 1.71 7.44 1.19
C ARG A 41 2.29 7.01 -0.17
N GLU A 42 3.61 6.85 -0.25
CA GLU A 42 4.29 6.37 -1.45
C GLU A 42 3.95 4.90 -1.74
N ALA A 43 3.95 4.04 -0.71
CA ALA A 43 3.57 2.64 -0.87
C ALA A 43 2.14 2.47 -1.40
N ILE A 44 1.18 3.28 -0.92
CA ILE A 44 -0.20 3.29 -1.42
C ILE A 44 -0.26 3.78 -2.87
N GLN A 45 0.53 4.80 -3.23
CA GLN A 45 0.60 5.27 -4.61
C GLN A 45 1.07 4.15 -5.54
N LEU A 46 2.17 3.49 -5.19
CA LEU A 46 2.72 2.37 -5.94
C LEU A 46 1.74 1.20 -6.03
N TYR A 47 1.03 0.88 -4.94
CA TYR A 47 0.03 -0.20 -4.94
C TYR A 47 -1.10 0.03 -5.97
N LEU A 48 -1.48 1.30 -6.18
CA LEU A 48 -2.57 1.68 -7.08
C LEU A 48 -2.11 1.87 -8.53
N GLU A 49 -0.80 1.86 -8.79
CA GLU A 49 -0.27 1.96 -10.14
C GLU A 49 -0.62 0.71 -10.97
N THR A 50 -0.95 0.94 -12.24
CA THR A 50 -1.24 -0.15 -13.18
C THR A 50 0.04 -0.71 -13.77
N ASP A 51 0.22 -2.04 -13.70
CA ASP A 51 1.34 -2.70 -14.38
C ASP A 51 1.04 -2.89 -15.89
N PRO A 52 1.96 -2.51 -16.80
CA PRO A 52 1.82 -2.78 -18.22
C PRO A 52 2.08 -4.25 -18.53
N ILE A 53 1.05 -5.09 -18.33
CA ILE A 53 1.15 -6.52 -18.57
C ILE A 53 1.20 -6.87 -20.07
N LYS A 54 2.13 -7.74 -20.46
CA LYS A 54 2.11 -8.41 -21.77
C LYS A 54 1.26 -9.66 -21.70
N LEU A 55 0.21 -9.70 -22.50
CA LEU A 55 -0.66 -10.86 -22.59
C LEU A 55 -0.05 -11.95 -23.48
N ALA A 56 -0.18 -13.20 -23.05
CA ALA A 56 0.17 -14.35 -23.88
C ALA A 56 -0.80 -14.44 -25.09
N PRO A 57 -0.37 -15.00 -26.23
CA PRO A 57 -1.25 -15.21 -27.38
C PRO A 57 -2.53 -15.94 -27.00
N GLY A 58 -3.69 -15.39 -27.37
CA GLY A 58 -5.01 -15.95 -27.07
C GLY A 58 -5.57 -15.61 -25.69
N ALA A 59 -4.84 -14.89 -24.83
CA ALA A 59 -5.38 -14.39 -23.58
C ALA A 59 -6.48 -13.34 -23.82
N ILE A 60 -7.47 -13.31 -22.93
CA ILE A 60 -8.67 -12.47 -23.05
C ILE A 60 -8.77 -11.54 -21.85
N PHE A 61 -8.83 -10.24 -22.10
CA PHE A 61 -9.08 -9.22 -21.06
C PHE A 61 -10.59 -9.03 -20.85
N ARG A 62 -11.03 -8.96 -19.59
CA ARG A 62 -12.43 -8.69 -19.20
C ARG A 62 -12.48 -7.85 -17.94
N GLU A 63 -13.45 -6.96 -17.88
CA GLU A 63 -13.75 -6.16 -16.69
C GLU A 63 -14.84 -6.86 -15.86
N VAL A 64 -14.72 -6.78 -14.53
CA VAL A 64 -15.68 -7.33 -13.58
C VAL A 64 -16.03 -6.25 -12.57
N MET A 65 -17.33 -6.04 -12.34
CA MET A 65 -17.81 -5.14 -11.29
C MET A 65 -18.01 -5.93 -10.00
N VAL A 66 -17.52 -5.38 -8.88
CA VAL A 66 -17.78 -5.89 -7.54
C VAL A 66 -18.65 -4.86 -6.81
N GLY A 67 -19.71 -5.32 -6.15
CA GLY A 67 -20.66 -4.51 -5.38
C GLY A 67 -20.81 -5.03 -3.97
#